data_AF-A0AAN8Y409-F1
#
_entry.id   AF-A0AAN8Y409-F1
#
_cell.length_a   1.000
_cell.length_b   1.000
_cell.length_c   1.000
_cell.angle_alpha   90.00
_cell.angle_beta   90.00
_cell.angle_gamma   90.00
#
_symmetry.space_group_name_H-M   'P 1'
#
loop_
_entity.id
_entity.type
_entity.pdbx_description
1 polymer ?
#
loop_
_entity_poly.entity_id
_entity_poly.type
_entity_poly.pdbx_seq_one_letter_code
_entity_poly.pdbx_strand_id
1 'polypeptide(L)'
;MRVPWKCLMISNTARPKAVFIMWLQLKDKLLAKDRLLKWDSKVEPQCMLCQNEGETRDHLFAKCSYTRRLWVGLATWMQMSYDKGGNWQL
;
A
#
# COMPACT_ATOMS: atom_id res chain seq x y z
N MET A 1 -8.41 -4.02 -10.68
CA MET A 1 -7.66 -5.26 -10.38
C MET A 1 -8.30 -5.92 -9.18
N ARG A 2 -8.89 -7.11 -9.31
CA ARG A 2 -9.43 -7.85 -8.15
C ARG A 2 -8.27 -8.60 -7.53
N VAL A 3 -7.52 -7.93 -6.65
CA VAL A 3 -6.40 -8.54 -5.93
C VAL A 3 -6.96 -9.73 -5.13
N PRO A 4 -6.44 -10.96 -5.28
CA PRO A 4 -6.89 -12.09 -4.49
C PRO A 4 -6.36 -11.93 -3.06
N TRP A 5 -7.04 -11.10 -2.27
CA TRP A 5 -6.66 -10.78 -0.89
C TRP A 5 -6.54 -12.01 -0.02
N LYS A 6 -7.30 -13.07 -0.32
CA LYS A 6 -7.19 -14.36 0.37
C LYS A 6 -5.78 -14.96 0.27
N CYS A 7 -5.13 -14.90 -0.90
CA CYS A 7 -3.78 -15.42 -1.09
C CYS A 7 -2.76 -14.61 -0.29
N LEU A 8 -2.92 -13.28 -0.27
CA LEU A 8 -2.04 -12.39 0.48
C LEU A 8 -2.25 -12.44 1.99
N MET A 9 -3.40 -12.95 2.48
CA MET A 9 -3.74 -12.99 3.90
C MET A 9 -3.63 -14.38 4.55
N ILE A 10 -4.04 -15.44 3.84
CA ILE A 10 -4.31 -16.76 4.44
C ILE A 10 -3.24 -17.79 4.07
N SER A 11 -2.62 -17.66 2.90
CA SER A 11 -1.55 -18.57 2.43
C SER A 11 -0.24 -17.82 2.22
N ASN A 12 0.03 -16.82 3.07
CA ASN A 12 1.17 -15.93 2.94
C ASN A 12 2.26 -16.32 3.95
N THR A 13 3.43 -16.70 3.44
CA THR A 13 4.63 -16.99 4.25
C THR A 13 5.37 -15.73 4.70
N ALA A 14 4.85 -14.54 4.39
CA ALA A 14 5.39 -13.28 4.88
C ALA A 14 5.36 -13.21 6.41
N ARG A 15 6.25 -12.37 6.96
CA ARG A 15 6.31 -12.14 8.41
C ARG A 15 4.93 -11.70 8.94
N PRO A 16 4.50 -12.14 10.13
CA PRO A 16 3.21 -11.77 10.71
C PRO A 16 2.94 -10.26 10.74
N LYS A 17 3.99 -9.44 10.92
CA LYS A 17 3.91 -7.98 10.84
C LYS A 17 3.43 -7.47 9.48
N ALA A 18 3.87 -8.07 8.38
CA ALA A 18 3.45 -7.69 7.03
C ALA A 18 1.98 -8.04 6.78
N VAL A 19 1.55 -9.23 7.22
CA VAL A 19 0.15 -9.67 7.14
C VAL A 19 -0.75 -8.76 7.98
N PHE A 20 -0.30 -8.36 9.18
CA PHE A 20 -1.02 -7.44 10.06
C PHE A 20 -1.16 -6.03 9.44
N ILE A 21 -0.09 -5.49 8.87
CA ILE A 21 -0.13 -4.18 8.17
C ILE A 21 -1.11 -4.26 6.99
N MET A 22 -1.09 -5.35 6.22
CA MET A 22 -2.01 -5.52 5.10
C MET A 22 -3.47 -5.66 5.55
N TRP A 23 -3.71 -6.34 6.68
CA TRP A 23 -5.04 -6.40 7.30
C TRP A 23 -5.54 -5.01 7.73
N LEU A 24 -4.68 -4.20 8.35
CA LEU A 24 -5.03 -2.82 8.73
C LEU A 24 -5.36 -1.96 7.50
N GLN A 25 -4.56 -2.10 6.43
CA GLN A 25 -4.81 -1.44 5.16
C GLN A 25 -6.19 -1.81 4.58
N LEU A 26 -6.51 -3.11 4.55
CA LEU A 26 -7.80 -3.62 4.08
C LEU A 26 -8.99 -3.13 4.89
N LYS A 27 -8.79 -2.89 6.19
CA LYS A 27 -9.83 -2.36 7.08
C LYS A 27 -9.92 -0.84 7.09
N ASP A 28 -9.13 -0.15 6.26
CA ASP A 28 -8.96 1.31 6.32
C ASP A 28 -8.55 1.82 7.71
N LYS A 29 -7.82 0.99 8.45
CA LYS A 29 -7.33 1.27 9.81
C LYS A 29 -5.85 1.60 9.86
N LEU A 30 -5.17 1.58 8.72
CA LEU A 30 -3.76 1.93 8.68
C LEU A 30 -3.59 3.43 9.00
N LEU A 31 -2.73 3.71 9.98
CA LEU A 31 -2.33 5.08 10.30
C LEU A 31 -1.29 5.53 9.28
N ALA A 32 -1.74 6.21 8.22
CA ALA A 32 -0.87 6.98 7.35
C ALA A 32 -0.65 8.38 7.94
N LYS A 33 0.32 9.13 7.41
CA LYS A 33 0.61 10.48 7.92
C LYS A 33 -0.59 11.43 7.80
N ASP A 34 -1.56 11.16 6.93
CA ASP A 34 -2.81 11.90 6.86
C ASP A 34 -3.60 11.93 8.19
N ARG A 35 -3.59 10.82 8.94
CA ARG A 35 -4.24 10.70 10.26
C ARG A 35 -3.34 11.26 11.36
N LEU A 36 -2.02 11.14 11.23
CA LEU A 36 -1.06 11.73 12.17
C LEU A 36 -1.10 13.27 12.13
N LEU A 37 -1.30 13.86 10.95
CA LEU A 37 -1.50 15.31 10.77
C LEU A 37 -2.73 15.84 11.52
N LYS A 38 -3.74 14.99 11.77
CA LYS A 38 -4.90 15.38 12.59
C LYS A 38 -4.59 15.43 14.09
N TRP A 39 -3.51 14.78 14.52
CA TRP A 39 -3.12 14.68 15.93
C TRP A 39 -1.95 15.62 16.27
N ASP A 40 -1.02 15.83 15.33
CA ASP A 40 0.08 16.77 15.48
C ASP A 40 0.39 17.43 14.12
N SER A 41 0.31 18.75 14.07
CA SER A 41 0.47 19.55 12.85
C SER A 41 1.91 19.66 12.37
N LYS A 42 2.88 19.15 13.14
CA LYS A 42 4.31 19.18 12.80
C LYS A 42 4.78 18.01 11.93
N VAL A 43 3.91 17.08 11.57
CA VAL A 43 4.28 15.92 10.75
C VAL A 43 4.43 16.34 9.29
N GLU A 44 5.58 16.09 8.70
CA GLU A 44 5.79 16.38 7.28
C GLU A 44 4.86 15.51 6.42
N PRO A 45 3.95 16.12 5.63
CA PRO A 45 2.89 15.40 4.94
C PRO A 45 3.43 14.57 3.77
N GLN A 46 4.66 14.78 3.32
CA GLN A 46 5.21 14.12 2.14
C GLN A 46 5.48 12.63 2.37
N CYS A 47 5.22 11.82 1.34
CA CYS A 47 5.54 10.41 1.32
C CYS A 47 7.06 10.20 1.36
N MET A 48 7.54 9.44 2.34
CA MET A 48 8.99 9.19 2.47
C MET A 48 9.58 8.36 1.32
N LEU A 49 8.74 7.65 0.56
CA LEU A 49 9.19 6.76 -0.52
C LEU A 49 9.41 7.50 -1.84
N CYS A 50 8.49 8.39 -2.23
CA CYS A 50 8.59 9.13 -3.49
C CYS A 50 8.96 10.61 -3.31
N GLN A 51 8.77 11.16 -2.11
CA GLN A 51 8.98 12.58 -1.76
C GLN A 51 8.25 13.59 -2.66
N ASN A 52 7.25 13.14 -3.43
CA ASN A 52 6.63 13.94 -4.48
C ASN A 52 5.16 14.30 -4.19
N GLU A 53 4.47 13.48 -3.41
CA GLU A 53 3.07 13.69 -3.03
C GLU A 53 2.86 13.44 -1.54
N GLY A 54 1.72 13.90 -1.01
CA GLY A 54 1.31 13.63 0.35
C GLY A 54 1.14 12.13 0.64
N GLU A 55 1.62 11.70 1.80
CA GLU A 55 1.50 10.33 2.27
C GLU A 55 0.06 10.05 2.74
N THR A 56 -0.74 9.56 1.81
CA THR A 56 -2.03 8.97 2.10
C THR A 56 -1.92 7.46 2.02
N ARG A 57 -2.88 6.77 2.64
CA ARG A 57 -3.04 5.32 2.54
C ARG A 57 -3.00 4.82 1.09
N ASP A 58 -3.78 5.46 0.22
CA ASP A 58 -3.86 5.10 -1.20
C ASP A 58 -2.58 5.49 -1.93
N HIS A 59 -1.95 6.62 -1.58
CA HIS A 59 -0.66 6.93 -2.14
C HIS A 59 0.36 5.85 -1.78
N LEU A 60 0.54 5.52 -0.51
CA LEU A 60 1.55 4.59 -0.03
C LEU A 60 1.49 3.20 -0.70
N PHE A 61 0.30 2.64 -0.90
CA PHE A 61 0.13 1.29 -1.44
C PHE A 61 -0.15 1.21 -2.95
N ALA A 62 -0.73 2.26 -3.53
CA ALA A 62 -1.35 2.19 -4.84
C ALA A 62 -0.86 3.24 -5.83
N LYS A 63 -0.72 4.50 -5.41
CA LYS A 63 -0.41 5.62 -6.32
C LYS A 63 1.07 6.03 -6.28
N CYS A 64 1.79 5.66 -5.22
CA CYS A 64 3.19 5.97 -5.05
C CYS A 64 4.01 5.36 -6.19
N SER A 65 4.82 6.19 -6.85
CA SER A 65 5.69 5.78 -7.96
C SER A 65 6.67 4.68 -7.53
N TYR A 66 7.18 4.76 -6.31
CA TYR A 66 8.06 3.74 -5.74
C TYR A 66 7.32 2.41 -5.55
N THR A 67 6.17 2.41 -4.87
CA THR A 67 5.38 1.20 -4.62
C THR A 67 4.86 0.58 -5.91
N ARG A 68 4.52 1.40 -6.92
CA ARG A 68 4.14 0.92 -8.25
C ARG A 68 5.26 0.13 -8.93
N ARG A 69 6.51 0.56 -8.81
CA ARG A 69 7.67 -0.20 -9.32
C ARG A 69 7.81 -1.53 -8.59
N LEU A 70 7.60 -1.55 -7.28
CA LEU A 70 7.59 -2.81 -6.51
C LEU A 70 6.50 -3.76 -6.98
N TRP A 71 5.27 -3.28 -7.18
CA TRP A 71 4.18 -4.11 -7.69
C TRP A 71 4.45 -4.68 -9.07
N VAL A 72 5.06 -3.90 -9.97
CA VAL A 72 5.50 -4.40 -11.28
C VAL A 72 6.51 -5.53 -11.10
N GLY A 73 7.56 -5.32 -10.31
CA GLY A 73 8.59 -6.35 -10.07
C GLY A 73 8.02 -7.62 -9.43
N LEU A 74 7.14 -7.46 -8.44
CA LEU A 74 6.46 -8.58 -7.78
C LEU A 74 5.53 -9.33 -8.74
N ALA A 75 4.76 -8.62 -9.54
CA ALA A 75 3.87 -9.24 -10.53
C ALA A 75 4.67 -9.98 -11.60
N THR A 76 5.78 -9.42 -12.08
CA THR A 76 6.71 -10.11 -12.99
C THR A 76 7.26 -11.38 -12.33
N TRP A 77 7.69 -11.32 -11.07
CA TRP A 77 8.19 -12.48 -10.32
C TRP A 77 7.12 -13.56 -10.16
N MET A 78 5.87 -13.16 -9.89
CA MET A 78 4.73 -14.08 -9.75
C MET A 78 4.10 -14.48 -11.10
N GLN A 79 4.66 -14.03 -12.23
CA GLN A 79 4.10 -14.24 -13.58
C GLN A 79 2.63 -13.79 -13.72
N MET A 80 2.27 -12.72 -13.00
CA MET A 80 0.94 -12.11 -13.04
C MET A 80 0.95 -10.85 -13.92
N SER A 81 -0.13 -10.63 -14.67
CA SER A 81 -0.32 -9.39 -15.44
C SER A 81 -0.64 -8.22 -14.50
N TYR A 82 0.30 -7.28 -14.33
CA TYR A 82 0.08 -6.02 -13.60
C TYR A 82 -0.56 -4.97 -14.51
N ASP A 83 -1.84 -4.66 -14.28
CA ASP A 83 -2.51 -3.56 -14.94
C ASP A 83 -2.19 -2.23 -14.24
N LYS A 84 -1.59 -1.30 -14.99
CA LYS A 84 -1.16 0.02 -14.52
C LYS A 84 -2.32 0.95 -14.12
N GLY A 85 -3.57 0.58 -14.40
CA GLY A 85 -4.77 1.41 -14.20
C GLY A 85 -5.71 0.98 -13.07
N GLY A 86 -5.36 -0.01 -12.24
CA GLY A 86 -6.26 -0.55 -11.23
C GLY A 86 -6.66 0.47 -10.16
N ASN A 87 -7.88 1.00 -10.22
CA ASN A 87 -8.51 1.68 -9.09
C ASN A 87 -8.56 0.68 -7.92
N TRP A 88 -7.84 0.97 -6.83
CA TRP A 88 -7.82 0.15 -5.62
C TRP A 88 -9.12 0.37 -4.85
N GLN A 89 -10.23 -0.03 -5.46
CA GLN A 89 -11.53 -0.09 -4.79
C GLN A 89 -11.51 -1.32 -3.90
N LEU A 90 -11.66 -1.08 -2.60
CA LEU A 90 -11.98 -2.09 -1.59
C LEU A 90 -13.30 -2.77 -1.91
#